data_AF-A0A3D1B9H0-F1
#
_entry.id   AF-A0A3D1B9H0-F1
#
_cell.length_a   1.000
_cell.length_b   1.000
_cell.length_c   1.000
_cell.angle_alpha   90.00
_cell.angle_beta   90.00
_cell.angle_gamma   90.00
#
_symmetry.space_group_name_H-M   'P 1'
#
loop_
_entity.id
_entity.type
_entity.pdbx_description
1 polymer ?
#
loop_
_entity_poly.entity_id
_entity_poly.type
_entity_poly.pdbx_seq_one_letter_code
_entity_poly.pdbx_strand_id
1 'polypeptide(L)'
;GLCGVWGGLACGVFCQHALGGLGGISIISQVIGTGLGVLVALVGGFLVYGVLKAAVGIRLSQEDEFNGADLSIHRIGALSHD
;
A
#
# COMPACT_ATOMS: atom_id res chain seq x y z
N GLY A 1 -2.31 -2.12 -3.47
CA GLY A 1 -3.54 -2.10 -2.66
C GLY A 1 -4.73 -2.60 -3.48
N LEU A 2 -5.29 -1.75 -4.33
CA LEU A 2 -6.53 -2.04 -5.08
C LEU A 2 -6.47 -3.28 -5.97
N CYS A 3 -5.37 -3.48 -6.73
CA CYS A 3 -5.20 -4.66 -7.58
C CYS A 3 -5.21 -5.98 -6.79
N GLY A 4 -4.67 -5.99 -5.58
CA GLY A 4 -4.66 -7.17 -4.70
C GLY A 4 -6.04 -7.47 -4.14
N VAL A 5 -6.78 -6.45 -3.71
CA VAL A 5 -8.18 -6.59 -3.25
C VAL A 5 -9.05 -7.14 -4.38
N TRP A 6 -8.93 -6.56 -5.57
CA TRP A 6 -9.66 -7.04 -6.74
C TRP A 6 -9.29 -8.48 -7.10
N GLY A 7 -8.00 -8.82 -7.12
CA GLY A 7 -7.53 -10.17 -7.43
C GLY A 7 -8.09 -11.23 -6.47
N GLY A 8 -8.11 -10.95 -5.16
CA GLY A 8 -8.69 -11.85 -4.16
C GLY A 8 -10.19 -12.08 -4.36
N LEU A 9 -10.95 -11.01 -4.60
CA LEU A 9 -12.39 -11.10 -4.87
C LEU A 9 -12.69 -11.81 -6.21
N ALA A 10 -11.94 -11.49 -7.26
CA ALA A 10 -12.06 -12.10 -8.57
C ALA A 10 -11.81 -13.61 -8.52
N CYS A 11 -10.84 -14.06 -7.73
CA CYS A 11 -10.60 -15.48 -7.46
C CYS A 11 -11.84 -16.17 -6.87
N GLY A 12 -12.53 -15.52 -5.93
CA GLY A 12 -13.79 -16.04 -5.37
C GLY A 12 -14.89 -16.20 -6.41
N VAL A 13 -15.05 -15.21 -7.30
CA VAL A 13 -16.10 -15.19 -8.33
C VAL A 13 -15.79 -16.15 -9.48
N PHE A 14 -14.63 -16.03 -10.12
CA PHE A 14 -14.36 -16.73 -11.39
C PHE A 14 -13.87 -18.17 -11.22
N CYS A 15 -13.50 -18.61 -10.02
CA CYS A 15 -13.15 -20.01 -9.78
C CYS A 15 -14.35 -20.91 -9.45
N GLN A 16 -15.58 -20.39 -9.50
CA GLN A 16 -16.78 -21.22 -9.35
C GLN A 16 -16.97 -22.13 -10.57
N HIS A 17 -17.34 -23.39 -10.34
CA HIS A 17 -17.63 -24.34 -11.43
C HIS A 17 -18.72 -23.83 -12.38
N ALA A 18 -19.75 -23.17 -11.86
CA ALA A 18 -20.85 -22.61 -12.65
C ALA A 18 -20.39 -21.54 -13.66
N LEU A 19 -19.22 -20.93 -13.44
CA LEU A 19 -18.64 -19.91 -14.30
C LEU A 19 -17.44 -20.43 -15.11
N GLY A 20 -17.27 -21.76 -15.20
CA GLY A 20 -16.17 -22.40 -15.94
C GLY A 20 -14.85 -22.49 -15.16
N GLY A 21 -14.87 -22.18 -13.86
CA GLY A 21 -13.71 -22.27 -12.98
C GLY A 21 -13.40 -23.68 -12.48
N LEU A 22 -12.22 -23.85 -11.90
CA LEU A 22 -11.71 -25.12 -11.36
C LEU A 22 -12.47 -25.62 -10.11
N GLY A 23 -13.33 -24.79 -9.50
CA GLY A 23 -14.03 -25.13 -8.26
C GLY A 23 -13.14 -25.08 -7.02
N GLY A 24 -13.71 -25.42 -5.86
CA GLY A 24 -12.96 -25.55 -4.60
C GLY A 24 -12.61 -24.23 -3.88
N ILE A 25 -13.05 -23.09 -4.40
CA ILE A 25 -12.80 -21.77 -3.78
C ILE A 25 -14.08 -21.22 -3.16
N SER A 26 -14.00 -20.87 -1.87
CA SER A 26 -15.09 -20.22 -1.13
C SER A 26 -15.03 -18.71 -1.30
N ILE A 27 -16.12 -18.11 -1.80
CA ILE A 27 -16.28 -16.65 -1.90
C ILE A 27 -16.16 -16.01 -0.51
N ILE A 28 -16.77 -16.61 0.51
CA ILE A 28 -16.72 -16.11 1.89
C ILE A 28 -15.28 -16.07 2.39
N SER A 29 -14.49 -17.10 2.10
CA SER A 29 -13.07 -17.15 2.47
C SER A 29 -12.25 -16.07 1.78
N GLN A 30 -12.51 -15.78 0.49
CA GLN A 30 -11.82 -14.72 -0.25
C GLN A 30 -12.18 -13.32 0.28
N VAL A 31 -13.44 -13.08 0.63
CA VAL A 31 -13.89 -11.82 1.23
C VAL A 31 -13.23 -11.60 2.60
N ILE A 32 -13.30 -12.60 3.49
CA ILE A 32 -12.72 -12.52 4.84
C ILE A 32 -11.19 -12.40 4.75
N GLY A 33 -10.53 -13.23 3.94
CA GLY A 33 -9.09 -13.21 3.77
C GLY A 33 -8.58 -11.87 3.21
N THR A 34 -9.25 -11.34 2.20
CA THR A 34 -8.93 -10.01 1.63
C THR A 34 -9.14 -8.91 2.66
N GLY A 35 -10.27 -8.94 3.39
CA GLY A 35 -10.58 -7.96 4.44
C GLY A 35 -9.56 -7.98 5.58
N LEU A 36 -9.19 -9.17 6.06
CA LEU A 36 -8.15 -9.34 7.08
C LEU A 36 -6.79 -8.86 6.58
N GLY A 37 -6.43 -9.15 5.33
CA GLY A 37 -5.20 -8.65 4.71
C GLY A 37 -5.13 -7.12 4.69
N VAL A 38 -6.22 -6.46 4.29
CA VAL A 38 -6.33 -5.00 4.32
C VAL A 38 -6.23 -4.46 5.75
N LEU A 39 -6.94 -5.07 6.70
CA LEU A 39 -6.92 -4.66 8.10
C LEU A 39 -5.52 -4.75 8.70
N VAL A 40 -4.83 -5.87 8.50
CA VAL A 40 -3.46 -6.08 8.98
C VAL A 40 -2.50 -5.09 8.33
N ALA A 41 -2.61 -4.85 7.02
CA ALA A 41 -1.78 -3.87 6.33
C ALA A 41 -2.02 -2.43 6.86
N LEU A 42 -3.26 -2.06 7.13
CA LEU A 42 -3.62 -0.75 7.68
C LEU A 42 -3.11 -0.57 9.10
N VAL A 43 -3.41 -1.53 9.99
CA VAL A 43 -3.00 -1.47 11.40
C VAL A 43 -1.49 -1.56 11.53
N GLY A 44 -0.87 -2.52 10.84
CA GLY A 44 0.57 -2.71 10.83
C GLY A 44 1.31 -1.51 10.24
N GLY A 45 0.85 -1.00 9.10
CA GLY A 45 1.41 0.20 8.49
C GLY A 45 1.29 1.42 9.42
N PHE A 46 0.10 1.66 9.98
CA PHE A 46 -0.11 2.77 10.90
C PHE A 46 0.78 2.67 12.15
N LEU A 47 0.91 1.47 12.72
CA LEU A 47 1.75 1.24 13.89
C LEU A 47 3.23 1.48 13.57
N VAL A 48 3.75 0.87 12.50
CA VAL A 48 5.16 1.01 12.11
C VAL A 48 5.49 2.47 11.76
N TYR A 49 4.73 3.08 10.85
CA TYR A 49 4.99 4.47 10.45
C TYR A 49 4.70 5.46 11.56
N GLY A 50 3.74 5.18 12.44
CA GLY A 50 3.44 6.00 13.62
C GLY A 50 4.60 6.02 14.61
N VAL A 51 5.17 4.84 14.91
CA VAL A 51 6.35 4.71 15.78
C VAL A 51 7.55 5.43 15.17
N LEU A 52 7.83 5.21 13.87
CA LEU A 52 8.93 5.89 13.20
C LEU A 52 8.76 7.42 13.19
N LYS A 53 7.53 7.91 12.93
CA LYS A 53 7.23 9.33 12.98
C LYS A 53 7.50 9.93 14.36
N ALA A 54 7.13 9.23 15.44
CA ALA A 54 7.33 9.70 16.81
C ALA A 54 8.79 9.62 17.26
N ALA A 55 9.54 8.61 16.81
CA ALA A 55 10.91 8.36 17.25
C ALA A 55 11.95 9.21 16.51
N VAL A 56 11.86 9.29 15.18
CA VAL A 56 12.92 9.91 14.36
C VAL A 56 12.42 11.03 13.45
N GLY A 57 11.11 11.11 13.19
CA GLY A 57 10.55 12.01 12.18
C GLY A 57 10.89 11.51 10.77
N ILE A 58 9.87 11.15 9.99
CA ILE A 58 10.05 10.52 8.66
C ILE A 58 9.58 11.38 7.48
N ARG A 59 9.12 12.61 7.75
CA ARG A 59 8.60 13.53 6.73
C ARG A 59 9.32 14.87 6.84
N LEU A 60 9.59 15.51 5.71
CA LEU A 60 10.21 16.83 5.65
C LEU A 60 9.31 17.89 6.30
N SER A 61 9.91 19.01 6.69
CA SER A 61 9.15 20.22 7.04
C SER A 61 8.40 20.73 5.79
N GLN A 62 7.36 21.54 5.98
CA GLN A 62 6.61 22.11 4.84
C GLN A 62 7.49 23.01 3.96
N GLU A 63 8.40 23.77 4.57
CA GLU A 63 9.36 24.61 3.84
C GLU A 63 10.36 23.75 3.04
N ASP A 64 10.82 22.64 3.61
CA ASP A 64 11.72 21.72 2.91
C ASP A 64 11.02 20.91 1.81
N GLU A 65 9.75 20.51 2.02
CA GLU A 65 8.93 19.85 1.00
C GLU A 65 8.63 20.82 -0.16
N PHE A 66 8.50 22.14 0.12
CA PHE A 66 8.33 23.19 -0.89
C PHE A 66 9.60 23.47 -1.69
N ASN A 67 10.76 23.57 -1.03
CA ASN A 67 12.05 23.78 -1.68
C ASN A 67 12.51 22.56 -2.50
N GLY A 68 11.91 21.39 -2.24
CA GLY A 68 12.18 20.14 -2.94
C GLY A 68 13.24 19.29 -2.22
N ALA A 69 13.01 17.97 -2.20
CA ALA A 69 13.89 17.03 -1.50
C ALA A 69 15.34 17.05 -2.02
N ASP A 70 15.54 17.28 -3.31
CA ASP A 70 16.87 17.35 -3.93
C ASP A 70 17.71 18.50 -3.34
N LEU A 71 17.10 19.67 -3.10
CA LEU A 71 17.78 20.81 -2.50
C LEU A 71 17.85 20.71 -0.97
N SER A 72 16.74 20.33 -0.32
CA SER A 72 16.62 20.31 1.14
C SER A 72 17.36 19.15 1.81
N ILE A 73 17.41 17.97 1.18
CA ILE A 73 18.12 16.79 1.70
C ILE A 73 19.46 16.63 1.00
N HIS A 74 19.46 16.61 -0.34
CA HIS A 74 20.64 16.23 -1.12
C HIS A 74 21.55 17.42 -1.50
N ARG A 75 21.12 18.67 -1.29
CA ARG A 75 21.86 19.91 -1.62
C ARG A 75 22.31 19.98 -3.09
N ILE A 76 21.57 19.36 -4.00
CA ILE A 76 21.89 19.31 -5.44
C ILE A 76 20.74 19.96 -6.22
N GLY A 77 21.07 20.77 -7.23
CA GLY A 77 20.09 21.27 -8.18
C GLY A 77 19.72 20.18 -9.19
N ALA A 78 18.43 20.04 -9.50
CA ALA A 78 17.94 19.07 -10.50
C ALA A 78 18.41 19.38 -11.95
N LEU A 79 18.99 20.56 -12.17
CA LEU A 79 19.58 21.00 -13.43
C LEU A 79 21.10 21.14 -13.26
N SER A 80 21.86 20.59 -14.20
CA SER A 80 23.28 20.88 -14.34
C SER A 80 23.46 22.33 -14.73
N HIS A 81 24.18 23.09 -13.91
CA HIS A 81 24.69 24.40 -14.30
C HIS A 81 25.78 24.17 -15.36
N ASP A 82 25.48 24.54 -16.61
CA ASP A 82 26.50 24.97 -17.56
C ASP A 82 26.97 26.40 -17.21
#